data_AF-A0A0V1GX45-F1
#
_entry.id   AF-A0A0V1GX45-F1
#
_cell.length_a   1.000
_cell.length_b   1.000
_cell.length_c   1.000
_cell.angle_alpha   90.00
_cell.angle_beta   90.00
_cell.angle_gamma   90.00
#
_symmetry.space_group_name_H-M   'P 1'
#
loop_
_entity.id
_entity.type
_entity.pdbx_description
1 polymer ?
#
loop_
_entity_poly.entity_id
_entity_poly.type
_entity_poly.pdbx_seq_one_letter_code
_entity_poly.pdbx_strand_id
1 'polypeptide(L)'
;MRVKLLPVVYYLTVKKDLPTYSWIFEVLHSKAEELGIQLDPAKFVCDFETALIPAIQGNFPNTRVQGCFFHFCQGVLWQVGRLGLRTDYINNQKIRKKVKMLMPLAFLPTNLVPAGFEILNVGTSSQVEALFEYFQREWLPATKILLWNVHAVAVQTNNYLEVWHSRINKSARKHYLGFYQFLRLIIDEQGKPETVVRQMDDGYTWGSGSVRHCSLRSLTATGSCAYE
;
A
#
# COMPACT_ATOMS: atom_id res chain seq x y z
N MET A 1 -13.15 14.48 -5.62
CA MET A 1 -12.19 14.17 -6.71
C MET A 1 -11.91 12.67 -6.69
N ARG A 2 -12.17 11.94 -7.78
CA ARG A 2 -11.69 10.55 -7.90
C ARG A 2 -10.25 10.61 -8.40
N VAL A 3 -9.29 10.25 -7.55
CA VAL A 3 -7.89 10.11 -7.96
C VAL A 3 -7.80 8.86 -8.84
N LYS A 4 -7.29 9.01 -10.07
CA LYS A 4 -7.03 7.90 -10.98
C LYS A 4 -5.56 7.49 -10.79
N LEU A 5 -5.33 6.29 -10.30
CA LEU A 5 -4.00 5.71 -10.20
C LEU A 5 -3.65 5.08 -11.56
N LEU A 6 -2.44 5.30 -12.05
CA LEU A 6 -1.96 4.72 -13.28
C LEU A 6 -0.72 3.89 -12.95
N PRO A 7 -0.68 2.59 -13.29
CA PRO A 7 0.56 1.83 -13.21
C PRO A 7 1.51 2.37 -14.28
N VAL A 8 2.68 2.85 -13.85
CA VAL A 8 3.69 3.48 -14.73
C VAL A 8 4.92 2.59 -14.90
N VAL A 9 5.25 1.80 -13.89
CA VAL A 9 6.45 0.96 -13.85
C VAL A 9 6.09 -0.41 -13.29
N TYR A 10 6.60 -1.45 -13.95
CA TYR A 10 6.52 -2.83 -13.48
C TYR A 10 7.94 -3.35 -13.27
N TYR A 11 8.17 -3.98 -12.12
CA TYR A 11 9.43 -4.68 -11.83
C TYR A 11 9.12 -6.10 -11.39
N LEU A 12 9.92 -7.05 -11.84
CA LEU A 12 9.86 -8.45 -11.43
C LEU A 12 11.20 -8.81 -10.78
N THR A 13 11.15 -9.25 -9.53
CA THR A 13 12.35 -9.57 -8.75
C THR A 13 12.19 -10.93 -8.08
N VAL A 14 13.33 -11.59 -7.85
CA VAL A 14 13.38 -12.82 -7.06
C VAL A 14 13.59 -12.51 -5.57
N LYS A 15 14.16 -11.34 -5.27
CA LYS A 15 14.53 -10.92 -3.92
C LYS A 15 13.76 -9.69 -3.48
N LYS A 16 13.59 -9.62 -2.16
CA LYS A 16 12.85 -8.61 -1.39
C LYS A 16 13.76 -7.98 -0.35
N ASP A 17 14.93 -7.54 -0.79
CA ASP A 17 15.97 -6.97 0.06
C ASP A 17 16.31 -5.53 -0.34
N LEU A 18 16.99 -4.83 0.56
CA LEU A 18 17.30 -3.41 0.40
C LEU A 18 18.15 -3.14 -0.86
N PRO A 19 19.24 -3.90 -1.14
CA PRO A 19 20.01 -3.70 -2.37
C PRO A 19 19.16 -3.85 -3.64
N THR A 20 18.26 -4.85 -3.69
CA THR A 20 17.38 -5.05 -4.85
C THR A 20 16.45 -3.86 -5.06
N TYR A 21 15.82 -3.34 -4.01
CA TYR A 21 14.94 -2.18 -4.13
C TYR A 21 15.69 -0.89 -4.49
N SER A 22 16.85 -0.66 -3.88
CA SER A 22 17.68 0.50 -4.23
C SER A 22 18.08 0.47 -5.69
N TRP A 23 18.53 -0.68 -6.19
CA TRP A 23 18.88 -0.86 -7.60
C TRP A 23 17.70 -0.58 -8.54
N ILE A 24 16.47 -1.00 -8.20
CA ILE A 24 15.28 -0.69 -9.00
C ILE A 24 15.05 0.82 -9.09
N PHE A 25 15.22 1.54 -7.98
CA PHE A 25 15.08 3.00 -7.97
C PHE A 25 16.20 3.70 -8.73
N GLU A 26 17.43 3.21 -8.68
CA GLU A 26 18.55 3.70 -9.49
C GLU A 26 18.26 3.55 -10.99
N VAL A 27 17.76 2.37 -11.41
CA VAL A 27 17.34 2.14 -12.80
C VAL A 27 16.21 3.09 -13.19
N LEU A 28 15.25 3.32 -12.31
CA LEU A 28 14.15 4.24 -12.54
C LEU A 28 14.63 5.69 -12.70
N HIS A 29 15.57 6.14 -11.87
CA HIS A 29 16.20 7.46 -11.99
C HIS A 29 16.95 7.61 -13.31
N SER A 30 17.76 6.62 -13.68
CA SER A 30 18.49 6.61 -14.96
C SER A 30 17.54 6.71 -16.15
N LYS A 31 16.42 5.98 -16.13
CA LYS A 31 15.39 6.08 -17.19
C LYS A 31 14.65 7.41 -17.20
N ALA A 32 14.42 8.01 -16.05
CA ALA A 32 13.82 9.33 -16.00
C ALA A 32 14.77 10.40 -16.58
N GLU A 33 16.05 10.31 -16.27
CA GLU A 33 17.09 11.20 -16.82
C GLU A 33 17.22 11.08 -18.33
N GLU A 34 17.25 9.85 -18.88
CA GLU A 34 17.24 9.61 -20.34
C GLU A 34 16.04 10.28 -21.03
N LEU A 35 14.90 10.35 -20.36
CA LEU A 35 13.67 10.97 -20.86
C LEU A 35 13.55 12.46 -20.54
N GLY A 36 14.52 13.06 -19.83
CA GLY A 36 14.47 14.45 -19.38
C GLY A 36 13.40 14.72 -18.31
N ILE A 37 12.98 13.69 -17.57
CA ILE A 37 11.96 13.77 -16.52
C ILE A 37 12.63 13.82 -15.16
N GLN A 38 12.25 14.79 -14.33
CA GLN A 38 12.67 14.84 -12.93
C GLN A 38 11.67 14.10 -12.04
N LEU A 39 12.14 13.08 -11.31
CA LEU A 39 11.34 12.35 -10.32
C LEU A 39 11.50 12.98 -8.93
N ASP A 40 10.55 13.81 -8.53
CA ASP A 40 10.48 14.38 -7.18
C ASP A 40 9.07 14.18 -6.56
N PRO A 41 8.73 12.94 -6.18
CA PRO A 41 7.42 12.64 -5.63
C PRO A 41 7.27 13.25 -4.23
N ALA A 42 6.21 14.02 -4.00
CA ALA A 42 5.93 14.56 -2.66
C ALA A 42 5.59 13.46 -1.63
N LYS A 43 5.02 12.34 -2.11
CA LYS A 43 4.57 11.23 -1.26
C LYS A 43 4.80 9.87 -1.93
N PHE A 44 5.28 8.91 -1.14
CA PHE A 44 5.25 7.48 -1.46
C PHE A 44 4.23 6.77 -0.58
N VAL A 45 3.34 5.98 -1.18
CA VAL A 45 2.51 5.02 -0.44
C VAL A 45 3.02 3.61 -0.73
N CYS A 46 3.35 2.85 0.31
CA CYS A 46 3.95 1.53 0.13
C CYS A 46 3.49 0.53 1.19
N ASP A 47 3.93 -0.71 1.00
CA ASP A 47 3.70 -1.81 1.93
C ASP A 47 4.66 -1.69 3.12
N PHE A 48 4.39 -2.40 4.22
CA PHE A 48 5.21 -2.36 5.45
C PHE A 48 6.47 -3.24 5.36
N GLU A 49 7.05 -3.36 4.17
CA GLU A 49 8.20 -4.20 3.93
C GLU A 49 9.48 -3.55 4.45
N THR A 50 10.20 -4.26 5.32
CA THR A 50 11.37 -3.76 6.05
C THR A 50 12.45 -3.17 5.15
N ALA A 51 12.63 -3.73 3.95
CA ALA A 51 13.64 -3.29 2.98
C ALA A 51 13.18 -2.13 2.09
N LEU A 52 11.88 -2.00 1.85
CA LEU A 52 11.34 -1.04 0.88
C LEU A 52 11.38 0.40 1.40
N ILE A 53 11.04 0.61 2.67
CA ILE A 53 11.00 1.95 3.27
C ILE A 53 12.39 2.60 3.27
N PRO A 54 13.47 1.93 3.74
CA PRO A 54 14.81 2.50 3.67
C PRO A 54 15.28 2.71 2.23
N ALA A 55 14.90 1.84 1.28
CA ALA A 55 15.25 2.01 -0.13
C ALA A 55 14.62 3.29 -0.71
N ILE A 56 13.33 3.54 -0.41
CA ILE A 56 12.64 4.77 -0.82
C ILE A 56 13.32 5.99 -0.18
N GLN A 57 13.58 5.96 1.12
CA GLN A 57 14.20 7.09 1.83
C GLN A 57 15.62 7.39 1.33
N GLY A 58 16.39 6.37 0.96
CA GLY A 58 17.72 6.53 0.40
C GLY A 58 17.73 7.12 -1.00
N ASN A 59 16.73 6.77 -1.84
CA ASN A 59 16.66 7.22 -3.24
C ASN A 59 15.81 8.50 -3.44
N PHE A 60 14.93 8.82 -2.49
CA PHE A 60 14.02 9.95 -2.53
C PHE A 60 13.97 10.64 -1.15
N PRO A 61 15.04 11.35 -0.74
CA PRO A 61 15.20 11.86 0.63
C PRO A 61 14.16 12.91 1.02
N ASN A 62 13.60 13.65 0.05
CA ASN A 62 12.59 14.68 0.27
C ASN A 62 11.16 14.12 0.31
N THR A 63 10.98 12.83 0.02
CA THR A 63 9.66 12.24 -0.10
C THR A 63 9.13 11.76 1.23
N ARG A 64 7.87 12.11 1.52
CA ARG A 64 7.16 11.51 2.66
C ARG A 64 6.74 10.08 2.33
N VAL A 65 7.25 9.11 3.09
CA VAL A 65 6.79 7.72 3.02
C VAL A 65 5.57 7.49 3.90
N GLN A 66 4.60 6.74 3.39
CA GLN A 66 3.37 6.38 4.08
C GLN A 66 3.08 4.90 3.83
N GLY A 67 2.80 4.17 4.90
CA GLY A 67 2.27 2.82 4.84
C GLY A 67 0.82 2.80 4.34
N CYS A 68 0.51 1.80 3.53
CA CYS A 68 -0.80 1.58 2.96
C CYS A 68 -1.82 1.11 4.03
N PHE A 69 -2.94 1.83 4.17
CA PHE A 69 -4.01 1.47 5.13
C PHE A 69 -4.54 0.04 4.92
N PHE A 70 -4.64 -0.41 3.67
CA PHE A 70 -5.05 -1.78 3.36
C PHE A 70 -4.08 -2.80 3.93
N HIS A 71 -2.78 -2.63 3.71
CA HIS A 71 -1.76 -3.53 4.24
C HIS A 71 -1.65 -3.46 5.76
N PHE A 72 -1.98 -2.31 6.37
CA PHE A 72 -2.12 -2.20 7.82
C PHE A 72 -3.27 -3.07 8.32
N CYS A 73 -4.46 -2.96 7.72
CA CYS A 73 -5.61 -3.80 8.06
C CYS A 73 -5.31 -5.28 7.85
N GLN A 74 -4.63 -5.64 6.75
CA GLN A 74 -4.18 -7.00 6.49
C GLN A 74 -3.19 -7.49 7.53
N GLY A 75 -2.22 -6.67 7.95
CA GLY A 75 -1.27 -7.02 9.00
C GLY A 75 -1.96 -7.37 10.32
N VAL A 76 -2.97 -6.59 10.72
CA VAL A 76 -3.82 -6.90 11.89
C VAL A 76 -4.55 -8.23 11.70
N LEU A 77 -5.19 -8.46 10.56
CA LEU A 77 -5.92 -9.71 10.27
C LEU A 77 -5.01 -10.93 10.14
N TRP A 78 -3.78 -10.74 9.64
CA TRP A 78 -2.79 -11.80 9.54
C TRP A 78 -2.35 -12.25 10.93
N GLN A 79 -2.15 -11.30 11.84
CA GLN A 79 -1.84 -11.63 13.23
C GLN A 79 -2.98 -12.41 13.92
N VAL A 80 -4.24 -12.08 13.63
CA VAL A 80 -5.40 -12.87 14.11
C VAL A 80 -5.27 -14.33 13.67
N GLY A 81 -4.86 -14.59 12.43
CA GLY A 81 -4.59 -15.94 11.93
C GLY A 81 -3.44 -16.63 12.66
N ARG A 82 -2.32 -15.92 12.86
CA ARG A 82 -1.13 -16.46 13.54
C ARG A 82 -1.37 -16.83 15.00
N LEU A 83 -2.26 -16.12 15.67
CA LEU A 83 -2.65 -16.38 17.05
C LEU A 83 -3.72 -17.48 17.17
N GLY A 84 -4.13 -18.12 16.07
CA GLY A 84 -5.16 -19.16 16.08
C GLY A 84 -6.59 -18.63 16.23
N LEU A 85 -6.79 -17.31 16.23
CA LEU A 85 -8.08 -16.65 16.48
C LEU A 85 -9.00 -16.59 15.25
N ARG A 86 -8.66 -17.30 14.17
CA ARG A 86 -9.42 -17.23 12.90
C ARG A 86 -10.86 -17.70 13.06
N THR A 87 -11.07 -18.85 13.71
CA THR A 87 -12.42 -19.41 13.94
C THR A 87 -13.24 -18.48 14.82
N ASP A 88 -12.65 -17.96 15.89
CA ASP A 88 -13.30 -17.01 16.80
C ASP A 88 -13.64 -15.70 16.09
N TYR A 89 -12.76 -15.17 15.27
CA TYR A 89 -13.05 -13.98 14.45
C TYR A 89 -14.27 -14.21 13.52
N ILE A 90 -14.41 -15.41 12.95
CA ILE A 90 -15.49 -15.79 12.04
C ILE A 90 -16.81 -16.09 12.77
N ASN A 91 -16.78 -16.58 14.01
CA ASN A 91 -17.98 -17.06 14.70
C ASN A 91 -18.40 -16.21 15.92
N ASN A 92 -17.48 -15.43 16.50
CA ASN A 92 -17.70 -14.61 17.68
C ASN A 92 -17.75 -13.12 17.34
N GLN A 93 -18.95 -12.53 17.39
CA GLN A 93 -19.17 -11.12 17.07
C GLN A 93 -18.40 -10.16 18.00
N LYS A 94 -18.23 -10.49 19.29
CA LYS A 94 -17.52 -9.65 20.25
C LYS A 94 -16.03 -9.57 19.90
N ILE A 95 -15.41 -10.71 19.61
CA ILE A 95 -14.01 -10.78 19.16
C ILE A 95 -13.84 -10.05 17.83
N ARG A 96 -14.69 -10.31 16.86
CA ARG A 96 -14.67 -9.63 15.55
C ARG A 96 -14.74 -8.11 15.71
N LYS A 97 -15.62 -7.62 16.58
CA LYS A 97 -15.78 -6.19 16.86
C LYS A 97 -14.50 -5.62 17.47
N LYS A 98 -13.93 -6.25 18.50
CA LYS A 98 -12.66 -5.82 19.12
C LYS A 98 -11.52 -5.74 18.12
N VAL A 99 -11.31 -6.78 17.29
CA VAL A 99 -10.30 -6.78 16.22
C VAL A 99 -10.51 -5.63 15.25
N LYS A 100 -11.75 -5.44 14.76
CA LYS A 100 -12.06 -4.38 13.80
C LYS A 100 -11.90 -2.98 14.37
N MET A 101 -12.05 -2.79 15.68
CA MET A 101 -11.87 -1.48 16.32
C MET A 101 -10.40 -1.01 16.35
N LEU A 102 -9.42 -1.91 16.17
CA LEU A 102 -8.02 -1.52 16.01
C LEU A 102 -7.76 -0.77 14.70
N MET A 103 -8.53 -1.05 13.64
CA MET A 103 -8.30 -0.46 12.31
C MET A 103 -8.65 1.05 12.26
N PRO A 104 -9.77 1.52 12.84
CA PRO A 104 -10.10 2.94 12.94
C PRO A 104 -9.07 3.83 13.64
N LEU A 105 -8.16 3.26 14.44
CA LEU A 105 -7.08 4.05 15.06
C LEU A 105 -6.24 4.80 14.03
N ALA A 106 -6.19 4.33 12.78
CA ALA A 106 -5.44 4.98 11.70
C ALA A 106 -6.03 6.34 11.30
N PHE A 107 -7.27 6.62 11.68
CA PHE A 107 -7.98 7.87 11.38
C PHE A 107 -7.99 8.84 12.55
N LEU A 108 -7.47 8.47 13.72
CA LEU A 108 -7.34 9.41 14.83
C LEU A 108 -6.17 10.36 14.58
N PRO A 109 -6.22 11.62 15.06
CA PRO A 109 -5.03 12.44 15.22
C PRO A 109 -3.92 11.64 15.87
N THR A 110 -2.69 11.75 15.36
CA THR A 110 -1.57 10.87 15.76
C THR A 110 -1.29 10.90 17.26
N ASN A 111 -1.48 12.06 17.90
CA ASN A 111 -1.36 12.24 19.35
C ASN A 111 -2.48 11.57 20.17
N LEU A 112 -3.63 11.27 19.56
CA LEU A 112 -4.77 10.60 20.21
C LEU A 112 -4.76 9.08 20.00
N VAL A 113 -3.91 8.54 19.12
CA VAL A 113 -3.82 7.11 18.84
C VAL A 113 -3.53 6.28 20.10
N PRO A 114 -2.54 6.63 20.96
CA PRO A 114 -2.28 5.86 22.18
C PRO A 114 -3.48 5.86 23.13
N ALA A 115 -4.10 7.02 23.36
CA ALA A 115 -5.30 7.12 24.21
C ALA A 115 -6.48 6.32 23.65
N GLY A 116 -6.70 6.37 22.34
CA GLY A 116 -7.69 5.55 21.65
C GLY A 116 -7.44 4.06 21.84
N PHE A 117 -6.18 3.62 21.74
CA PHE A 117 -5.81 2.23 22.00
C PHE A 117 -6.10 1.80 23.44
N GLU A 118 -5.73 2.62 24.44
CA GLU A 118 -5.99 2.31 25.86
C GLU A 118 -7.48 2.10 26.13
N ILE A 119 -8.35 2.95 25.58
CA ILE A 119 -9.82 2.79 25.70
C ILE A 119 -10.27 1.45 25.11
N LEU A 120 -9.70 1.03 23.98
CA LEU A 120 -10.00 -0.27 23.40
C LEU A 120 -9.44 -1.42 24.21
N ASN A 121 -8.31 -1.22 24.89
CA ASN A 121 -7.65 -2.23 25.69
C ASN A 121 -8.36 -2.49 27.03
N VAL A 122 -9.13 -1.52 27.53
CA VAL A 122 -9.98 -1.72 28.72
C VAL A 122 -10.96 -2.89 28.49
N GLY A 123 -10.96 -3.83 29.44
CA GLY A 123 -11.82 -5.01 29.39
C GLY A 123 -11.50 -5.97 28.24
N THR A 124 -10.27 -5.94 27.71
CA THR A 124 -9.79 -6.98 26.80
C THR A 124 -9.79 -8.33 27.52
N SER A 125 -10.53 -9.30 26.97
CA SER A 125 -10.55 -10.66 27.50
C SER A 125 -9.21 -11.35 27.21
N SER A 126 -8.81 -12.30 28.06
CA SER A 126 -7.61 -13.14 27.85
C SER A 126 -7.50 -13.76 26.45
N GLN A 127 -8.63 -14.04 25.80
CA GLN A 127 -8.68 -14.59 24.43
C GLN A 127 -8.04 -13.70 23.35
N VAL A 128 -8.04 -12.37 23.50
CA VAL A 128 -7.49 -11.43 22.49
C VAL A 128 -6.33 -10.59 23.03
N GLU A 129 -5.88 -10.87 24.24
CA GLU A 129 -4.81 -10.14 24.93
C GLU A 129 -3.50 -10.15 24.12
N ALA A 130 -3.06 -11.32 23.64
CA ALA A 130 -1.87 -11.46 22.81
C ALA A 130 -1.92 -10.63 21.51
N LEU A 131 -3.12 -10.37 20.96
CA LEU A 131 -3.26 -9.50 19.79
C LEU A 131 -3.05 -8.03 20.17
N PHE A 132 -3.58 -7.59 21.31
CA PHE A 132 -3.42 -6.23 21.80
C PHE A 132 -1.97 -5.95 22.21
N GLU A 133 -1.31 -6.90 22.87
CA GLU A 133 0.13 -6.81 23.19
C GLU A 133 0.98 -6.71 21.91
N TYR A 134 0.68 -7.54 20.91
CA TYR A 134 1.33 -7.43 19.61
C TYR A 134 1.08 -6.06 18.99
N PHE A 135 -0.15 -5.56 19.03
CA PHE A 135 -0.49 -4.28 18.43
C PHE A 135 0.25 -3.12 19.11
N GLN A 136 0.31 -3.13 20.43
CA GLN A 136 1.06 -2.17 21.23
C GLN A 136 2.55 -2.19 20.87
N ARG A 137 3.15 -3.36 20.72
CA ARG A 137 4.57 -3.49 20.37
C ARG A 137 4.89 -3.08 18.93
N GLU A 138 4.07 -3.52 17.97
CA GLU A 138 4.38 -3.36 16.54
C GLU A 138 3.90 -2.01 15.97
N TRP A 139 2.73 -1.53 16.39
CA TRP A 139 2.03 -0.43 15.72
C TRP A 139 2.00 0.87 16.54
N LEU A 140 2.11 0.84 17.87
CA LEU A 140 2.09 2.06 18.69
C LEU A 140 3.41 2.85 18.83
N PRO A 141 4.62 2.34 18.51
CA PRO A 141 5.80 3.20 18.50
C PRO A 141 5.57 4.45 17.64
N ALA A 142 5.96 5.64 18.12
CA ALA A 142 5.63 6.91 17.48
C ALA A 142 6.07 6.98 16.01
N THR A 143 7.24 6.41 15.70
CA THR A 143 7.76 6.29 14.33
C THR A 143 6.87 5.44 13.43
N LYS A 144 6.27 4.37 13.96
CA LYS A 144 5.32 3.51 13.26
C LYS A 144 3.98 4.23 13.08
N ILE A 145 3.45 4.90 14.11
CA ILE A 145 2.19 5.67 14.01
C ILE A 145 2.26 6.63 12.83
N LEU A 146 3.33 7.41 12.69
CA LEU A 146 3.50 8.35 11.57
C LEU A 146 3.47 7.68 10.19
N LEU A 147 3.88 6.41 10.12
CA LEU A 147 3.93 5.62 8.89
C LEU A 147 2.55 5.08 8.50
N TRP A 148 1.77 4.47 9.40
CA TRP A 148 0.50 3.82 9.03
C TRP A 148 -0.75 4.71 9.22
N ASN A 149 -0.63 5.81 9.97
CA ASN A 149 -1.76 6.71 10.23
C ASN A 149 -2.14 7.51 8.98
N VAL A 150 -3.42 7.48 8.63
CA VAL A 150 -3.99 8.14 7.45
C VAL A 150 -4.84 9.36 7.79
N HIS A 151 -4.82 9.82 9.04
CA HIS A 151 -5.46 11.06 9.43
C HIS A 151 -4.91 12.22 8.58
N ALA A 152 -5.81 13.03 8.02
CA ALA A 152 -5.52 14.14 7.11
C ALA A 152 -4.83 13.77 5.78
N VAL A 153 -4.83 12.49 5.38
CA VAL A 153 -4.34 12.08 4.04
C VAL A 153 -5.49 12.14 3.03
N ALA A 154 -5.25 12.75 1.85
CA ALA A 154 -6.25 12.88 0.79
C ALA A 154 -6.59 11.56 0.07
N VAL A 155 -5.61 10.65 -0.05
CA VAL A 155 -5.81 9.29 -0.60
C VAL A 155 -5.92 8.30 0.56
N GLN A 156 -7.14 8.07 1.01
CA GLN A 156 -7.43 7.30 2.23
C GLN A 156 -7.57 5.79 1.98
N THR A 157 -7.86 5.39 0.73
CA THR A 157 -8.19 4.00 0.40
C THR A 157 -7.47 3.55 -0.86
N ASN A 158 -6.81 2.40 -0.76
CA ASN A 158 -6.08 1.78 -1.86
C ASN A 158 -6.97 0.97 -2.82
N ASN A 159 -8.27 1.28 -2.89
CA ASN A 159 -9.28 0.53 -3.64
C ASN A 159 -8.90 0.32 -5.12
N TYR A 160 -8.16 1.26 -5.72
CA TYR A 160 -7.68 1.06 -7.09
C TYR A 160 -6.62 -0.04 -7.22
N LEU A 161 -5.64 -0.10 -6.31
CA LEU A 161 -4.67 -1.19 -6.33
C LEU A 161 -5.32 -2.52 -5.97
N GLU A 162 -6.31 -2.54 -5.09
CA GLU A 162 -7.10 -3.74 -4.81
C GLU A 162 -7.83 -4.24 -6.06
N VAL A 163 -8.46 -3.32 -6.81
CA VAL A 163 -9.10 -3.61 -8.09
C VAL A 163 -8.06 -4.09 -9.12
N TRP A 164 -6.88 -3.49 -9.17
CA TRP A 164 -5.80 -3.90 -10.05
C TRP A 164 -5.29 -5.31 -9.70
N HIS A 165 -4.91 -5.56 -8.44
CA HIS A 165 -4.48 -6.87 -7.95
C HIS A 165 -5.55 -7.94 -8.16
N SER A 166 -6.82 -7.63 -7.89
CA SER A 166 -7.93 -8.55 -8.13
C SER A 166 -8.08 -8.89 -9.62
N ARG A 167 -7.92 -7.90 -10.51
CA ARG A 167 -7.98 -8.10 -11.97
C ARG A 167 -6.82 -8.97 -12.45
N ILE A 168 -5.58 -8.64 -12.09
CA ILE A 168 -4.39 -9.41 -12.44
C ILE A 168 -4.54 -10.85 -11.94
N ASN A 169 -4.92 -11.03 -10.67
CA ASN A 169 -5.13 -12.36 -10.10
C ASN A 169 -6.26 -13.12 -10.79
N LYS A 170 -7.35 -12.46 -11.20
CA LYS A 170 -8.42 -13.12 -11.99
C LYS A 170 -7.94 -13.52 -13.37
N SER A 171 -7.15 -12.69 -14.04
CA SER A 171 -6.54 -12.99 -15.33
C SER A 171 -5.52 -14.13 -15.22
N ALA A 172 -4.79 -14.20 -14.10
CA ALA A 172 -3.79 -15.23 -13.81
C ALA A 172 -4.33 -16.55 -13.26
N ARG A 173 -5.64 -16.65 -12.94
CA ARG A 173 -6.28 -17.87 -12.37
C ARG A 173 -6.32 -19.08 -13.30
N LYS A 174 -5.87 -18.96 -14.55
CA LYS A 174 -5.61 -20.13 -15.40
C LYS A 174 -4.20 -20.61 -15.06
N HIS A 175 -4.09 -21.70 -14.29
CA HIS A 175 -2.90 -22.50 -13.93
C HIS A 175 -1.50 -21.89 -14.20
N TYR A 176 -0.61 -21.86 -13.18
CA TYR A 176 0.82 -21.45 -13.26
C TYR A 176 1.21 -20.81 -14.60
N LEU A 177 0.99 -19.50 -14.72
CA LEU A 177 1.39 -18.77 -15.92
C LEU A 177 2.91 -18.92 -16.09
N GLY A 178 3.33 -19.49 -17.23
CA GLY A 178 4.73 -19.46 -17.62
C GLY A 178 5.21 -18.00 -17.77
N PHE A 179 6.52 -17.75 -17.65
CA PHE A 179 7.10 -16.40 -17.72
C PHE A 179 6.59 -15.58 -18.92
N TYR A 180 6.54 -16.18 -20.11
CA TYR A 180 6.06 -15.49 -21.31
C TYR A 180 4.57 -15.12 -21.26
N GLN A 181 3.74 -15.98 -20.67
CA GLN A 181 2.31 -15.71 -20.50
C GLN A 181 2.09 -14.59 -19.49
N PHE A 182 2.88 -14.58 -18.40
CA PHE A 182 2.90 -13.49 -17.44
C PHE A 182 3.37 -12.18 -18.08
N LEU A 183 4.46 -12.19 -18.85
CA LEU A 183 4.96 -11.00 -19.54
C LEU A 183 3.92 -10.45 -20.52
N ARG A 184 3.23 -11.32 -21.27
CA ARG A 184 2.16 -10.90 -22.17
C ARG A 184 1.01 -10.23 -21.43
N LEU A 185 0.62 -10.77 -20.27
CA LEU A 185 -0.40 -10.17 -19.41
C LEU A 185 0.02 -8.77 -18.95
N ILE A 186 1.28 -8.57 -18.55
CA ILE A 186 1.77 -7.24 -18.16
C ILE A 186 1.75 -6.25 -19.34
N ILE A 187 2.16 -6.69 -20.54
CA ILE A 187 2.10 -5.87 -21.77
C ILE A 187 0.66 -5.47 -22.10
N ASP A 188 -0.28 -6.41 -22.03
CA ASP A 188 -1.69 -6.15 -22.30
C ASP A 188 -2.30 -5.18 -21.25
N GLU A 189 -1.84 -5.24 -20.01
CA GLU A 189 -2.24 -4.30 -18.95
C GLU A 189 -1.61 -2.91 -19.13
N GLN A 190 -0.43 -2.80 -19.74
CA GLN A 190 0.22 -1.53 -20.06
C GLN A 190 -0.52 -0.71 -21.13
N GLY A 191 -1.17 -1.35 -22.10
CA GLY A 191 -1.93 -0.61 -23.13
C GLY A 191 -3.10 0.23 -22.58
N LYS A 192 -3.58 -0.10 -21.37
CA LYS A 192 -4.70 0.59 -20.71
C LYS A 192 -4.31 1.97 -20.17
N PRO A 193 -3.28 2.14 -19.32
CA PRO A 193 -2.84 3.47 -18.90
C PRO A 193 -2.35 4.32 -20.07
N GLU A 194 -1.72 3.75 -21.10
CA GLU A 194 -1.31 4.51 -22.30
C GLU A 194 -2.51 5.17 -23.01
N THR A 195 -3.63 4.46 -23.12
CA THR A 195 -4.87 5.02 -23.67
C THR A 195 -5.38 6.18 -22.79
N VAL A 196 -5.26 6.06 -21.47
CA VAL A 196 -5.67 7.11 -20.53
C VAL A 196 -4.75 8.32 -20.61
N VAL A 197 -3.43 8.12 -20.72
CA VAL A 197 -2.45 9.20 -20.87
C VAL A 197 -2.70 9.95 -22.18
N ARG A 198 -2.91 9.24 -23.30
CA ARG A 198 -3.27 9.87 -24.58
C ARG A 198 -4.55 10.70 -24.48
N GLN A 199 -5.58 10.20 -23.81
CA GLN A 199 -6.80 10.98 -23.58
C GLN A 199 -6.56 12.24 -22.74
N MET A 200 -5.63 12.19 -21.78
CA MET A 200 -5.24 13.38 -21.00
C MET A 200 -4.49 14.39 -21.85
N ASP A 201 -3.58 13.94 -22.71
CA ASP A 201 -2.82 14.78 -23.64
C ASP A 201 -3.72 15.42 -24.70
N ASP A 202 -4.73 14.67 -25.18
CA ASP A 202 -5.76 15.14 -26.12
C ASP A 202 -6.80 16.09 -25.46
N GLY A 203 -6.62 16.44 -24.18
CA GLY A 203 -7.45 17.42 -23.48
C GLY A 203 -8.84 16.93 -23.06
N TYR A 204 -9.11 15.61 -23.09
CA TYR A 204 -10.39 15.07 -22.61
C TYR A 204 -10.48 15.16 -21.08
N THR A 205 -11.24 16.15 -20.58
CA THR A 205 -11.53 16.28 -19.14
C THR A 205 -12.67 15.37 -18.71
N TRP A 206 -12.37 14.37 -17.88
CA TRP A 206 -13.40 13.66 -17.13
C TRP A 206 -13.67 14.38 -15.80
N GLY A 207 -14.54 15.40 -15.85
CA GLY A 207 -15.01 16.15 -14.67
C GLY A 207 -14.18 17.39 -14.34
N SER A 208 -14.87 18.46 -13.97
CA SER A 208 -14.37 19.82 -13.74
C SER A 208 -13.13 19.89 -12.82
N GLY A 209 -11.98 20.20 -13.41
CA GLY A 209 -10.74 20.55 -12.70
C GLY A 209 -9.60 20.81 -13.70
N SER A 210 -8.99 22.00 -13.64
CA SER A 210 -8.00 22.47 -14.61
C SER A 210 -6.76 21.59 -14.70
N VAL A 211 -6.28 21.37 -15.93
CA VAL A 211 -4.95 20.82 -16.23
C VAL A 211 -3.89 21.78 -15.70
N ARG A 212 -3.12 21.34 -14.71
CA ARG A 212 -1.77 21.86 -14.46
C ARG A 212 -0.81 20.71 -14.73
N HIS A 213 0.24 21.02 -15.49
CA HIS A 213 1.39 20.15 -15.79
C HIS A 213 1.59 19.07 -14.72
N CYS A 214 1.48 17.80 -15.12
CA CYS A 214 1.48 16.65 -14.22
C CYS A 214 2.87 16.48 -13.59
N SER A 215 3.13 17.16 -12.48
CA SER A 215 4.14 16.67 -11.54
C SER A 215 3.62 15.35 -10.97
N LEU A 216 4.44 14.30 -10.96
CA LEU A 216 4.14 13.04 -10.28
C LEU A 216 3.98 13.31 -8.78
N ARG A 217 2.77 13.70 -8.35
CA ARG A 217 2.51 14.14 -6.96
C ARG A 217 2.51 12.98 -5.95
N SER A 218 2.43 11.75 -6.41
CA SER A 218 2.50 10.56 -5.56
C SER A 218 2.90 9.33 -6.36
N LEU A 219 3.90 8.59 -5.88
CA LEU A 219 4.22 7.25 -6.35
C LEU A 219 3.69 6.21 -5.37
N THR A 220 3.23 5.08 -5.89
CA THR A 220 2.75 3.96 -5.07
C THR A 220 3.49 2.72 -5.53
N ALA A 221 4.23 2.09 -4.62
CA ALA A 221 4.94 0.84 -4.88
C ALA A 221 4.31 -0.25 -4.02
N THR A 222 3.83 -1.32 -4.66
CA THR A 222 3.32 -2.50 -3.97
C THR A 222 3.98 -3.74 -4.53
N GLY A 223 4.51 -4.58 -3.65
CA GLY A 223 5.03 -5.89 -4.00
C GLY A 223 3.97 -6.95 -3.74
N SER A 224 3.35 -7.52 -4.78
CA SER A 224 2.50 -8.69 -4.61
C SER A 224 3.27 -9.96 -4.88
N CYS A 225 3.48 -10.76 -3.83
CA CYS A 225 3.65 -12.20 -4.00
C CYS A 225 2.28 -12.85 -3.87
N ALA A 226 1.98 -13.77 -4.78
CA ALA A 226 1.09 -14.88 -4.45
C ALA A 226 1.69 -15.56 -3.20
N TYR A 227 0.95 -15.55 -2.11
CA TYR A 227 1.26 -16.37 -0.95
C TYR A 227 0.98 -17.82 -1.35
N GLU A 228 2.01 -18.67 -1.35
CA GLU A 228 1.87 -20.08 -0.99
C GLU A 228 2.02 -20.19 0.54
#